data_AF-A0A5B8U7B0-F1
#
_entry.id   AF-A0A5B8U7B0-F1
#
_cell.length_a   1.000
_cell.length_b   1.000
_cell.length_c   1.000
_cell.angle_alpha   90.00
_cell.angle_beta   90.00
_cell.angle_gamma   90.00
#
_symmetry.space_group_name_H-M   'P 1'
#
loop_
_entity.id
_entity.type
_entity.pdbx_description
1 polymer ?
#
loop_
_entity_poly.entity_id
_entity_poly.type
_entity_poly.pdbx_seq_one_letter_code
_entity_poly.pdbx_strand_id
1 'polypeptide(L)'
;MRLHFVSRLALLVAGGFLAVASQVWTGDTLQWMFVGGGGAMIIGAAMDAIRSDLPQRALDGLIGVLGAWTVIEAFSFEASDLKWWSLASACALVGLAGLGLILHEMRTERVVHELSVTPSPERPLAGVDR
;
A
#
# COMPACT_ATOMS: atom_id res chain seq x y z
N MET A 1 11.18 -0.66 9.44
CA MET A 1 11.53 -0.85 8.01
C MET A 1 10.74 -1.97 7.35
N ARG A 2 10.78 -3.24 7.82
CA ARG A 2 10.11 -4.37 7.12
C ARG A 2 8.58 -4.31 7.05
N LEU A 3 7.91 -3.73 8.04
CA LEU A 3 6.45 -3.79 8.14
C LEU A 3 5.72 -3.02 7.02
N HIS A 4 6.29 -1.93 6.52
CA HIS A 4 5.68 -1.10 5.45
C HIS A 4 5.74 -1.78 4.09
N PHE A 5 6.86 -2.42 3.79
CA PHE A 5 7.00 -3.23 2.59
C PHE A 5 5.98 -4.37 2.60
N VAL A 6 5.90 -5.10 3.73
CA VAL A 6 4.98 -6.23 3.88
C VAL A 6 3.52 -5.79 3.80
N SER A 7 3.12 -4.70 4.46
CA SER A 7 1.74 -4.21 4.39
C SER A 7 1.35 -3.79 2.98
N ARG A 8 2.23 -3.08 2.26
CA ARG A 8 1.99 -2.68 0.88
C ARG A 8 1.96 -3.85 -0.09
N LEU A 9 2.86 -4.80 0.08
CA LEU A 9 2.86 -6.03 -0.70
C LEU A 9 1.57 -6.83 -0.46
N ALA A 10 1.12 -6.92 0.79
CA ALA A 10 -0.14 -7.56 1.12
C ALA A 10 -1.33 -6.85 0.47
N LEU A 11 -1.38 -5.51 0.49
CA LEU A 11 -2.41 -4.73 -0.19
C LEU A 11 -2.34 -4.86 -1.71
N LEU A 12 -1.14 -4.93 -2.30
CA LEU A 12 -0.95 -5.16 -3.73
C LEU A 12 -1.52 -6.52 -4.15
N VAL A 13 -1.19 -7.57 -3.39
CA VAL A 13 -1.70 -8.93 -3.63
C VAL A 13 -3.20 -8.99 -3.43
N ALA A 14 -3.72 -8.37 -2.36
CA ALA A 14 -5.16 -8.31 -2.10
C ALA A 14 -5.90 -7.55 -3.20
N GLY A 15 -5.37 -6.42 -3.68
CA GLY A 15 -5.92 -5.66 -4.80
C GLY A 15 -5.91 -6.47 -6.10
N GLY A 16 -4.81 -7.17 -6.39
CA GLY A 16 -4.74 -8.08 -7.54
C GLY A 16 -5.77 -9.21 -7.46
N PHE A 17 -5.92 -9.82 -6.29
CA PHE A 17 -6.97 -10.81 -6.04
C PHE A 17 -8.37 -10.22 -6.26
N LEU A 18 -8.67 -9.04 -5.70
CA LEU A 18 -9.97 -8.38 -5.87
C LEU A 18 -10.25 -8.00 -7.33
N ALA A 19 -9.22 -7.60 -8.08
CA ALA A 19 -9.36 -7.32 -9.51
C ALA A 19 -9.80 -8.57 -10.28
N VAL A 20 -9.16 -9.71 -10.04
CA VAL A 20 -9.58 -11.00 -10.61
C VAL A 20 -10.97 -11.39 -10.10
N ALA A 21 -11.21 -11.27 -8.80
CA ALA A 21 -12.46 -11.66 -8.16
C ALA A 21 -13.66 -10.90 -8.75
N SER A 22 -13.49 -9.60 -9.05
CA SER A 22 -14.50 -8.77 -9.70
C SER A 22 -14.99 -9.32 -11.04
N GLN A 23 -14.15 -10.09 -11.74
CA GLN A 23 -14.46 -10.65 -13.05
C GLN A 23 -14.95 -12.10 -12.99
N VAL A 24 -14.77 -12.77 -11.86
CA VAL A 24 -15.09 -14.19 -11.67
C VAL A 24 -16.39 -14.37 -10.88
N TRP A 25 -16.62 -13.59 -9.83
CA TRP A 25 -17.79 -13.68 -8.96
C TRP A 25 -18.78 -12.53 -9.18
N THR A 26 -20.03 -12.74 -8.80
CA THR A 26 -21.14 -11.77 -8.93
C THR A 26 -22.06 -11.83 -7.71
N GLY A 27 -23.02 -10.89 -7.64
CA GLY A 27 -24.04 -10.82 -6.58
C GLY A 27 -23.44 -10.66 -5.19
N ASP A 28 -24.08 -11.28 -4.20
CA ASP A 28 -23.72 -11.19 -2.77
C ASP A 28 -22.25 -11.56 -2.51
N THR A 29 -21.70 -12.53 -3.25
CA THR A 29 -20.31 -12.96 -3.04
C THR A 29 -19.34 -11.83 -3.37
N LEU A 30 -19.54 -11.18 -4.53
CA LEU A 30 -18.72 -10.05 -4.94
C LEU A 30 -18.88 -8.87 -3.98
N GLN A 31 -20.11 -8.55 -3.60
CA GLN A 31 -20.44 -7.49 -2.66
C GLN A 31 -19.68 -7.67 -1.33
N TRP A 32 -19.77 -8.84 -0.70
CA TRP A 32 -19.11 -9.07 0.60
C TRP A 32 -17.58 -9.12 0.50
N MET A 33 -17.02 -9.53 -0.64
CA MET A 33 -15.57 -9.42 -0.87
C MET A 33 -15.10 -7.97 -0.87
N PHE A 34 -15.84 -7.06 -1.52
CA PHE A 34 -15.50 -5.65 -1.58
C PHE A 34 -15.78 -4.91 -0.26
N VAL A 35 -16.81 -5.31 0.49
CA VAL A 35 -17.00 -4.85 1.88
C VAL A 35 -15.82 -5.28 2.76
N GLY A 36 -15.39 -6.54 2.68
CA GLY A 36 -14.25 -7.05 3.44
C GLY A 36 -12.93 -6.37 3.06
N GLY A 37 -12.66 -6.23 1.76
CA GLY A 37 -11.50 -5.51 1.24
C GLY A 37 -11.48 -4.03 1.64
N GLY A 38 -12.64 -3.37 1.53
CA GLY A 38 -12.90 -2.02 2.02
C GLY A 38 -12.57 -1.84 3.49
N GLY A 39 -13.11 -2.72 4.33
CA GLY A 39 -12.84 -2.75 5.77
C GLY A 39 -11.35 -2.93 6.09
N ALA A 40 -10.66 -3.85 5.39
CA ALA A 40 -9.22 -4.07 5.59
C ALA A 40 -8.39 -2.82 5.24
N MET A 41 -8.74 -2.11 4.16
CA MET A 41 -8.09 -0.85 3.79
C MET A 41 -8.30 0.24 4.85
N ILE A 42 -9.52 0.40 5.35
CA ILE A 42 -9.85 1.40 6.39
C ILE A 42 -9.08 1.09 7.68
N ILE A 43 -9.08 -0.16 8.13
CA ILE A 43 -8.37 -0.57 9.34
C ILE A 43 -6.86 -0.33 9.18
N GLY A 44 -6.28 -0.73 8.04
CA GLY A 44 -4.88 -0.49 7.74
C GLY A 44 -4.52 1.00 7.79
N ALA A 45 -5.32 1.84 7.15
CA ALA A 45 -5.14 3.29 7.16
C ALA A 45 -5.24 3.89 8.57
N ALA A 46 -6.19 3.42 9.39
CA ALA A 46 -6.36 3.87 10.77
C ALA A 46 -5.17 3.49 11.66
N MET A 47 -4.61 2.29 11.49
CA MET A 47 -3.42 1.85 12.23
C MET A 47 -2.19 2.73 11.93
N ASP A 48 -2.07 3.23 10.70
CA ASP A 48 -0.94 4.06 10.28
C ASP A 48 -1.13 5.57 10.50
N ALA A 49 -2.37 6.01 10.78
CA ALA A 49 -2.69 7.43 11.03
C ALA A 49 -1.93 8.07 12.20
N ILE A 50 -1.43 7.26 13.15
CA ILE A 50 -0.73 7.71 14.36
C ILE A 50 0.76 8.03 14.08
N ARG A 51 1.28 7.71 12.87
CA ARG A 51 2.70 7.84 12.53
C ARG A 51 3.07 9.23 11.99
N SER A 52 4.34 9.61 12.12
CA SER A 52 4.86 10.96 11.80
C SER A 52 5.33 11.15 10.35
N ASP A 53 5.31 10.11 9.51
CA ASP A 53 5.81 10.15 8.14
C ASP A 53 4.74 10.65 7.17
N LEU A 54 4.81 11.93 6.79
CA LEU A 54 3.77 12.63 6.03
C LEU A 54 3.47 12.01 4.64
N PRO A 55 4.46 11.69 3.78
CA PRO A 55 4.22 11.00 2.51
C PRO A 55 3.52 9.64 2.67
N GLN A 56 3.96 8.87 3.67
CA GLN A 56 3.40 7.55 3.96
C GLN A 56 1.94 7.68 4.41
N ARG A 57 1.69 8.59 5.33
CA ARG A 57 0.36 8.83 5.89
C ARG A 57 -0.63 9.36 4.84
N ALA A 58 -0.16 10.13 3.87
CA ALA A 58 -0.98 10.57 2.75
C ALA A 58 -1.44 9.38 1.86
N LEU A 59 -0.53 8.46 1.54
CA LEU A 59 -0.88 7.24 0.80
C LEU A 59 -1.82 6.33 1.59
N ASP A 60 -1.55 6.12 2.87
CA ASP A 60 -2.40 5.30 3.73
C ASP A 60 -3.80 5.95 3.87
N GLY A 61 -3.88 7.28 3.96
CA GLY A 61 -5.13 8.02 3.91
C GLY A 61 -5.91 7.84 2.61
N LEU A 62 -5.24 7.90 1.45
CA LEU A 62 -5.86 7.63 0.15
C LEU A 62 -6.39 6.20 0.04
N ILE A 63 -5.63 5.22 0.54
CA ILE A 63 -6.07 3.82 0.62
C ILE A 63 -7.28 3.69 1.54
N GLY A 64 -7.30 4.39 2.69
CA GLY A 64 -8.46 4.41 3.59
C GLY A 64 -9.71 5.01 2.94
N VAL A 65 -9.56 6.11 2.18
CA VAL A 65 -10.66 6.72 1.41
C VAL A 65 -11.16 5.78 0.32
N LEU A 66 -10.25 5.10 -0.40
CA LEU A 66 -10.62 4.07 -1.37
C LEU A 66 -11.33 2.88 -0.68
N GLY A 67 -10.92 2.54 0.54
CA GLY A 67 -11.60 1.56 1.40
C GLY A 67 -13.03 1.97 1.73
N ALA A 68 -13.27 3.23 2.09
CA ALA A 68 -14.62 3.73 2.31
C ALA A 68 -15.45 3.72 1.01
N TRP A 69 -14.85 4.13 -0.11
CA TRP A 69 -15.50 4.08 -1.41
C TRP A 69 -15.91 2.66 -1.82
N THR A 70 -15.03 1.68 -1.65
CA THR A 70 -15.33 0.26 -1.96
C THR A 70 -16.44 -0.34 -1.12
N VAL A 71 -16.63 0.13 0.13
CA VAL A 71 -17.81 -0.24 0.92
C VAL A 71 -19.06 0.43 0.34
N ILE A 72 -19.00 1.71 -0.01
CA ILE A 72 -20.13 2.45 -0.58
C ILE A 72 -20.58 1.85 -1.92
N GLU A 73 -19.64 1.55 -2.82
CA GLU A 73 -19.94 1.02 -4.16
C GLU A 73 -20.65 -0.35 -4.04
N ALA A 74 -20.27 -1.17 -3.07
CA ALA A 74 -20.83 -2.50 -2.83
C ALA A 74 -22.32 -2.46 -2.45
N PHE A 75 -22.83 -1.32 -1.96
CA PHE A 75 -24.24 -1.13 -1.65
C PHE A 75 -24.95 -0.14 -2.60
N SER A 76 -24.22 0.50 -3.51
CA SER A 76 -24.76 1.51 -4.43
C SER A 76 -25.00 0.98 -5.83
N PHE A 77 -24.26 -0.05 -6.24
CA PHE A 77 -24.33 -0.62 -7.59
C PHE A 77 -24.77 -2.09 -7.56
N GLU A 78 -25.41 -2.51 -8.65
CA GLU A 78 -25.89 -3.87 -8.85
C GLU A 78 -25.31 -4.50 -10.13
N ALA A 79 -25.37 -5.83 -10.21
CA ALA A 79 -25.09 -6.63 -11.41
C ALA A 79 -23.83 -6.21 -12.20
N SER A 80 -24.01 -5.73 -13.43
CA SER A 80 -22.90 -5.37 -14.33
C SER A 80 -22.13 -4.15 -13.88
N ASP A 81 -22.80 -3.19 -13.24
CA ASP A 81 -22.17 -1.93 -12.83
C ASP A 81 -21.24 -2.19 -11.65
N LEU A 82 -21.69 -2.99 -10.68
CA LEU A 82 -20.85 -3.40 -9.55
C LEU A 82 -19.56 -4.06 -10.03
N LYS A 83 -19.64 -4.98 -11.01
CA LYS A 83 -18.47 -5.65 -11.58
C LYS A 83 -17.42 -4.68 -12.12
N TRP A 84 -17.82 -3.66 -12.88
CA TRP A 84 -16.87 -2.73 -13.50
C TRP A 84 -16.32 -1.70 -12.51
N TRP A 85 -17.16 -1.20 -11.59
CA TRP A 85 -16.72 -0.30 -10.53
C TRP A 85 -15.76 -0.99 -9.56
N SER A 86 -16.09 -2.22 -9.15
CA SER A 86 -15.21 -3.05 -8.32
C SER A 86 -13.87 -3.34 -9.00
N LEU A 87 -13.84 -3.58 -10.32
CA LEU A 87 -12.58 -3.71 -11.04
C LEU A 87 -11.76 -2.41 -10.98
N ALA A 88 -12.39 -1.27 -11.23
CA ALA A 88 -11.72 0.03 -11.19
C ALA A 88 -11.13 0.31 -9.80
N SER A 89 -11.90 0.05 -8.74
CA SER A 89 -11.47 0.22 -7.36
C SER A 89 -10.32 -0.73 -6.99
N ALA A 90 -10.36 -1.99 -7.44
CA ALA A 90 -9.26 -2.94 -7.24
C ALA A 90 -7.99 -2.51 -7.99
N CYS A 91 -8.11 -2.02 -9.23
CA CYS A 91 -6.98 -1.44 -9.98
C CYS A 91 -6.40 -0.21 -9.28
N ALA A 92 -7.24 0.65 -8.72
CA ALA A 92 -6.79 1.80 -7.94
C ALA A 92 -5.99 1.36 -6.70
N LEU A 93 -6.44 0.31 -5.99
CA LEU A 93 -5.71 -0.24 -4.86
C LEU A 93 -4.34 -0.79 -5.29
N VAL A 94 -4.29 -1.55 -6.39
CA VAL A 94 -3.04 -2.07 -6.96
C VAL A 94 -2.08 -0.91 -7.29
N GLY A 95 -2.59 0.15 -7.93
CA GLY A 95 -1.81 1.33 -8.28
C GLY A 95 -1.24 2.05 -7.05
N LEU A 96 -2.06 2.29 -6.03
CA LEU A 96 -1.64 2.95 -4.79
C LEU A 96 -0.63 2.11 -3.99
N ALA A 97 -0.90 0.81 -3.85
CA ALA A 97 0.00 -0.11 -3.16
C ALA A 97 1.35 -0.23 -3.89
N GLY A 98 1.31 -0.36 -5.22
CA GLY A 98 2.50 -0.41 -6.07
C GLY A 98 3.32 0.87 -6.02
N LEU A 99 2.69 2.04 -6.12
CA LEU A 99 3.36 3.34 -5.94
C LEU A 99 4.03 3.42 -4.58
N GLY A 100 3.35 2.96 -3.53
CA GLY A 100 3.91 2.86 -2.21
C GLY A 100 5.16 1.98 -2.12
N LEU A 101 5.18 0.83 -2.80
CA LEU A 101 6.38 -0.03 -2.84
C LEU A 101 7.53 0.66 -3.56
N ILE A 102 7.27 1.29 -4.71
CA ILE A 102 8.29 2.02 -5.48
C ILE A 102 8.92 3.12 -4.63
N LEU A 103 8.10 3.94 -3.97
CA LEU A 103 8.59 5.02 -3.10
C LEU A 103 9.39 4.48 -1.90
N HIS A 104 9.04 3.29 -1.40
CA HIS A 104 9.80 2.63 -0.34
C HIS A 104 11.19 2.20 -0.83
N GLU A 105 11.27 1.56 -2.00
CA GLU A 105 12.55 1.13 -2.57
C GLU A 105 13.44 2.31 -2.93
N MET A 106 12.91 3.35 -3.58
CA MET A 106 13.67 4.57 -3.89
C MET A 106 14.25 5.24 -2.64
N ARG A 107 13.49 5.27 -1.54
CA ARG A 107 13.99 5.81 -0.26
C ARG A 107 15.09 4.93 0.32
N THR A 108 14.95 3.61 0.20
CA THR A 108 15.94 2.65 0.68
C THR A 108 17.24 2.78 -0.11
N GLU A 109 17.16 2.83 -1.44
CA GLU A 109 18.32 3.07 -2.32
C GLU A 109 19.01 4.39 -2.00
N ARG A 110 18.25 5.48 -1.82
CA ARG A 110 18.82 6.78 -1.47
C ARG A 110 19.61 6.74 -0.16
N VAL A 111 19.05 6.13 0.89
CA VAL A 111 19.74 6.00 2.20
C VAL A 111 21.00 5.16 2.07
N VAL A 112 20.95 4.04 1.35
CA VAL A 112 22.13 3.20 1.10
C VAL A 112 23.19 3.98 0.31
N HIS A 113 22.78 4.78 -0.68
CA HIS A 113 23.69 5.57 -1.49
C HIS A 113 24.39 6.66 -0.66
N GLU A 114 23.65 7.41 0.15
CA GLU A 114 24.19 8.43 1.06
C GLU A 114 25.23 7.85 2.04
N LEU A 115 24.98 6.63 2.56
CA LEU A 115 25.92 5.92 3.44
C LEU A 115 27.16 5.41 2.70
N SER A 116 27.05 5.08 1.41
CA SER A 116 28.17 4.56 0.61
C SER A 116 29.09 5.66 0.05
N VAL A 117 28.54 6.85 -0.23
CA VAL A 117 29.26 7.98 -0.84
C VAL A 117 29.96 8.84 0.21
N THR A 118 29.44 8.90 1.45
CA THR A 118 30.13 9.58 2.55
C THR A 118 31.29 8.70 3.02
N PRO A 119 32.57 9.08 2.80
CA PRO A 119 33.69 8.30 3.30
C PRO A 119 33.54 8.22 4.82
N SER A 120 33.62 7.02 5.40
CA SER A 120 33.82 6.88 6.84
C SER A 120 35.01 7.77 7.19
N PRO A 121 34.89 8.72 8.13
CA PRO A 121 36.02 9.55 8.52
C PRO A 121 37.18 8.62 8.82
N GLU A 122 38.30 8.83 8.13
CA GLU A 122 39.54 8.07 8.32
C GLU A 122 39.73 7.90 9.82
N ARG A 123 39.64 6.67 10.31
CA ARG A 123 40.06 6.37 11.68
C ARG A 123 41.54 6.73 11.69
N PRO A 124 41.98 7.76 12.44
CA PRO A 124 43.40 8.06 12.51
C PRO A 124 44.05 6.80 13.04
N LEU A 125 44.93 6.19 12.24
CA LEU A 125 45.83 5.17 12.76
C LEU A 125 46.75 5.90 13.73
N ALA A 126 46.30 5.98 14.98
CA ALA A 126 47.07 6.50 16.08
C ALA A 126 48.32 5.65 16.20
N GLY A 127 49.46 6.25 15.85
CA GLY A 127 50.79 5.89 16.31
C GLY A 127 51.14 4.41 16.28
N VAL A 128 51.71 3.94 15.17
CA VAL A 128 52.73 2.89 15.22
C VAL A 128 54.09 3.57 15.19
N ASP A 129 54.45 4.16 16.34
CA ASP A 129 55.84 4.45 16.70
C ASP A 129 56.14 3.61 17.93
N ARG A 130 56.71 2.42 17.74
CA ARG A 130 57.70 1.76 18.63
C ARG A 130 58.46 0.68 17.85
#